data_AF-A0A7C7M496-F1
#
_entry.id   AF-A0A7C7M496-F1
#
_cell.length_a   1.000
_cell.length_b   1.000
_cell.length_c   1.000
_cell.angle_alpha   90.00
_cell.angle_beta   90.00
_cell.angle_gamma   90.00
#
_symmetry.space_group_name_H-M   'P 1'
#
loop_
_entity.id
_entity.type
_entity.pdbx_description
1 polymer ?
#
loop_
_entity_poly.entity_id
_entity_poly.type
_entity_poly.pdbx_seq_one_letter_code
_entity_poly.pdbx_strand_id
1 'polypeptide(L)'
;MKQNLTLLFVFLLNTLLFADNPAKIHLWHAEKFNRKISDKLSVALEQDFRSESSLYYVHSDFGFKYEIGSRWAFNINFREVFE
;
A
#
# COMPACT_ATOMS: atom_id res chain seq x y z
N MET A 1 8.92 19.46 -7.64
CA MET A 1 9.32 18.59 -6.50
C MET A 1 9.35 19.33 -5.16
N LYS A 2 10.14 20.41 -4.98
CA LYS A 2 10.25 21.12 -3.69
C LYS A 2 8.91 21.60 -3.10
N GLN A 3 8.01 22.14 -3.93
CA GLN A 3 6.69 22.61 -3.49
C GLN A 3 5.77 21.49 -2.98
N ASN A 4 5.84 20.30 -3.58
CA ASN A 4 5.02 19.14 -3.17
C ASN A 4 5.47 18.61 -1.81
N LEU A 5 6.77 18.65 -1.53
CA LEU A 5 7.33 18.31 -0.21
C LEU A 5 6.90 19.31 0.85
N THR A 6 6.89 20.61 0.54
CA THR A 6 6.41 21.65 1.47
C THR A 6 4.92 21.46 1.79
N LEU A 7 4.09 21.19 0.79
CA LEU A 7 2.66 20.89 0.97
C LEU A 7 2.44 19.65 1.84
N LEU A 8 3.14 18.56 1.55
CA LEU A 8 3.07 17.34 2.36
C LEU A 8 3.46 17.61 3.82
N PHE A 9 4.51 18.40 4.04
CA PHE A 9 4.98 18.77 5.37
C PHE A 9 3.95 19.62 6.13
N VAL A 10 3.30 20.58 5.45
CA VAL A 10 2.22 21.38 6.04
C VAL A 10 1.02 20.49 6.41
N PHE A 11 0.63 19.56 5.54
CA PHE A 11 -0.46 18.62 5.85
C PHE A 11 -0.13 17.73 7.06
N LEU A 12 1.07 17.16 7.12
CA LEU A 12 1.52 16.32 8.25
C LEU A 12 1.65 17.10 9.56
N LEU A 13 2.04 18.38 9.49
CA LEU A 13 2.13 19.21 10.69
C LEU A 13 0.75 19.53 11.26
N ASN A 14 -0.25 19.75 10.40
CA ASN A 14 -1.63 19.98 10.84
C ASN A 14 -2.23 18.73 11.50
N THR A 15 -2.01 17.53 10.94
CA THR A 15 -2.55 16.30 11.56
C THR A 15 -2.00 16.03 12.96
N LEU A 16 -0.73 16.40 13.22
CA LEU A 16 -0.13 16.33 14.55
C LEU A 16 -0.74 17.33 15.54
N LEU A 17 -1.08 18.54 15.06
CA LEU A 17 -1.64 19.62 15.88
C LEU A 17 -3.13 19.41 16.22
N PHE A 18 -3.87 18.69 15.38
CA PHE A 18 -5.29 18.36 15.61
C PHE A 18 -5.50 16.96 16.21
N ALA A 19 -4.43 16.24 16.56
CA ALA A 19 -4.52 14.98 17.27
C ALA A 19 -4.85 15.25 18.74
N ASP A 20 -6.04 14.81 19.19
CA ASP A 20 -6.54 14.94 20.56
C ASP A 20 -5.60 14.27 21.61
N ASN A 21 -4.80 13.30 21.16
CA ASN A 21 -3.66 12.74 21.89
C ASN A 21 -2.61 12.23 20.88
N PRO A 22 -1.36 12.71 20.91
CA PRO A 22 -0.28 12.20 20.04
C PRO A 22 -0.02 10.70 20.18
N ALA A 23 -0.31 10.11 21.35
CA ALA A 23 -0.25 8.67 21.58
C ALA A 23 -1.38 7.87 20.88
N LYS A 24 -2.34 8.55 20.25
CA LYS A 24 -3.45 7.97 19.48
C LYS A 24 -3.40 8.32 17.99
N ILE A 25 -2.23 8.72 17.48
CA ILE A 25 -2.07 8.92 16.04
C ILE A 25 -2.12 7.54 15.38
N HIS A 26 -3.17 7.32 14.59
CA HIS A 26 -3.31 6.14 13.75
C HIS A 26 -2.80 6.49 12.34
N LEU A 27 -1.68 5.88 11.94
CA LEU A 27 -1.21 5.97 10.57
C LEU A 27 -1.80 4.80 9.79
N TRP A 28 -2.42 5.10 8.66
CA TRP A 28 -2.85 4.10 7.69
C TRP A 28 -2.29 4.50 6.33
N HIS A 29 -1.54 3.59 5.72
CA HIS A 29 -1.03 3.74 4.38
C HIS A 29 -1.24 2.44 3.61
N ALA A 30 -1.95 2.52 2.49
CA ALA A 30 -2.11 1.41 1.57
C ALA A 30 -1.69 1.84 0.17
N GLU A 31 -0.85 1.03 -0.47
CA GLU A 31 -0.38 1.26 -1.83
C GLU A 31 -0.51 -0.01 -2.66
N LYS A 32 -0.92 0.16 -3.92
CA LYS A 32 -1.06 -0.92 -4.89
C LYS A 32 -0.41 -0.53 -6.21
N PHE A 33 0.55 -1.35 -6.62
CA PHE A 33 1.17 -1.27 -7.93
C PHE A 33 0.65 -2.40 -8.80
N ASN A 34 0.24 -2.06 -10.02
CA ASN A 34 -0.03 -3.05 -11.04
C ASN A 34 0.74 -2.67 -12.30
N ARG A 35 1.53 -3.61 -12.82
CA ARG A 35 2.33 -3.39 -14.01
C ARG A 35 2.19 -4.52 -15.00
N LYS A 36 1.86 -4.17 -16.24
CA LYS A 36 1.96 -5.07 -17.38
C LYS A 36 3.45 -5.20 -17.76
N ILE A 37 3.99 -6.41 -17.67
CA ILE A 37 5.38 -6.74 -18.04
C ILE A 37 5.46 -7.11 -19.53
N SER A 38 4.42 -7.78 -20.03
CA SER A 38 4.27 -8.12 -21.45
C SER A 38 2.79 -8.28 -21.81
N ASP A 39 2.48 -8.56 -23.07
CA ASP A 39 1.10 -8.82 -23.50
C ASP A 39 0.37 -9.93 -22.77
N LYS A 40 1.12 -10.86 -22.17
CA LYS A 40 0.56 -11.99 -21.43
C LYS A 40 0.85 -11.96 -19.94
N LEU A 41 1.80 -11.16 -19.46
CA LEU A 41 2.23 -11.18 -18.06
C LEU A 41 1.99 -9.83 -17.39
N SER A 42 1.37 -9.87 -16.21
CA SER A 42 1.25 -8.73 -15.31
C SER A 42 1.64 -9.13 -13.89
N VAL A 43 2.16 -8.15 -13.16
CA VAL A 43 2.54 -8.30 -11.75
C VAL A 43 1.81 -7.25 -10.92
N ALA A 44 1.43 -7.65 -9.72
CA ALA A 44 0.82 -6.78 -8.73
C ALA A 44 1.62 -6.83 -7.43
N LEU A 45 1.79 -5.67 -6.79
CA LEU A 45 2.30 -5.54 -5.44
C LEU A 45 1.32 -4.70 -4.66
N GLU A 46 0.88 -5.19 -3.50
CA GLU A 46 0.05 -4.42 -2.56
C GLU A 46 0.77 -4.39 -1.21
N GLN A 47 0.78 -3.23 -0.58
CA GLN A 47 1.30 -3.03 0.77
C GLN A 47 0.26 -2.24 1.58
N ASP A 48 -0.08 -2.74 2.76
CA ASP A 48 -0.91 -2.05 3.74
C ASP A 48 -0.16 -2.01 5.07
N PHE A 49 -0.08 -0.80 5.63
CA PHE A 49 0.56 -0.48 6.87
C PHE A 49 -0.43 0.23 7.78
N ARG A 50 -0.59 -0.27 9.00
CA ARG A 50 -1.40 0.40 10.03
C ARG A 50 -0.67 0.44 11.36
N SER A 51 -0.56 1.63 11.94
CA SER A 51 -0.10 1.81 13.31
C SER A 51 -1.30 2.04 14.22
N GLU A 52 -1.75 1.01 14.92
CA GLU A 52 -2.60 1.19 16.09
C GLU A 52 -1.74 1.10 17.35
N SER A 53 -2.10 1.84 18.41
CA SER A 53 -1.30 2.06 19.62
C SER A 53 -0.66 0.84 20.30
N SER A 54 -1.07 -0.39 19.94
CA SER A 54 -0.51 -1.65 20.44
C SER A 54 -0.38 -2.77 19.39
N LEU A 55 -0.82 -2.55 18.14
CA LEU A 55 -0.85 -3.55 17.07
C LEU A 55 -0.21 -2.97 15.81
N TYR A 56 0.83 -3.65 15.34
CA TYR A 56 1.55 -3.29 14.13
C TYR A 56 1.10 -4.21 13.02
N TYR A 57 0.18 -3.72 12.19
CA TYR A 57 -0.34 -4.48 11.07
C TYR A 57 0.48 -4.16 9.82
N VAL A 58 1.11 -5.21 9.27
CA VAL A 58 1.73 -5.15 7.95
C VAL A 58 1.18 -6.26 7.10
N HIS A 59 0.66 -5.89 5.95
CA HIS A 59 0.16 -6.81 4.94
C HIS A 59 0.82 -6.50 3.61
N SER A 60 1.41 -7.53 3.00
CA SER A 60 2.03 -7.44 1.69
C SER A 60 1.51 -8.56 0.79
N ASP A 61 0.98 -8.19 -0.39
CA ASP A 61 0.61 -9.14 -1.43
C ASP A 61 1.51 -8.96 -2.66
N PHE A 62 2.00 -10.06 -3.19
CA PHE A 62 2.71 -10.10 -4.46
C PHE A 62 2.07 -11.10 -5.41
N GLY A 63 1.62 -10.61 -6.57
CA GLY A 63 0.81 -11.36 -7.51
C GLY A 63 1.42 -11.42 -8.91
N PHE A 64 1.23 -12.56 -9.57
CA PHE A 64 1.49 -12.75 -10.99
C PHE A 64 0.20 -13.18 -11.68
N LYS A 65 -0.08 -12.57 -12.84
CA LYS A 65 -1.16 -12.98 -13.73
C LYS A 65 -0.59 -13.26 -15.12
N TYR A 66 -0.81 -14.47 -15.61
CA TYR A 66 -0.46 -14.89 -16.96
C TYR A 66 -1.71 -15.18 -17.80
N GLU A 67 -1.87 -14.53 -18.95
CA GLU A 67 -2.99 -14.73 -19.87
C GLU A 67 -2.73 -15.89 -20.84
N ILE A 68 -3.68 -16.82 -20.90
CA ILE A 68 -3.67 -18.01 -21.75
C ILE A 68 -4.76 -17.84 -22.82
N GLY A 69 -4.35 -17.31 -23.96
CA GLY A 69 -5.28 -16.89 -25.02
C GLY A 69 -6.15 -15.71 -24.56
N SER A 70 -7.31 -15.53 -25.19
CA SER A 70 -8.21 -14.40 -24.91
C SER A 70 -9.25 -14.67 -23.81
N ARG A 71 -9.28 -15.89 -23.26
CA ARG A 71 -10.37 -16.34 -22.37
C ARG A 71 -9.92 -16.80 -20.99
N TRP A 72 -8.64 -17.16 -20.83
CA TRP A 72 -8.15 -17.76 -19.60
C TRP A 72 -7.00 -16.96 -19.04
N ALA A 73 -6.89 -16.95 -17.72
CA ALA A 73 -5.73 -16.41 -17.04
C ALA A 73 -5.41 -17.31 -15.84
N PHE A 74 -4.12 -17.52 -15.64
CA PHE A 74 -3.58 -18.18 -14.46
C PHE A 74 -3.02 -17.11 -13.52
N ASN A 75 -3.37 -17.19 -12.23
CA ASN A 75 -2.97 -16.20 -11.23
C ASN A 75 -2.34 -16.92 -10.04
N ILE A 76 -1.18 -16.43 -9.59
CA ILE A 76 -0.57 -16.83 -8.32
C ILE A 76 -0.42 -15.57 -7.47
N ASN A 77 -0.87 -15.62 -6.23
CA ASN A 77 -0.65 -14.55 -5.26
C ASN A 77 0.02 -15.13 -4.01
N PHE A 78 1.06 -14.44 -3.55
CA PHE A 78 1.72 -14.66 -2.27
C PHE A 78 1.27 -13.55 -1.34
N ARG A 79 0.83 -13.92 -0.14
CA ARG A 79 0.35 -13.00 0.89
C ARG A 79 1.14 -13.22 2.16
N GLU A 80 1.67 -12.13 2.70
CA GLU A 80 2.29 -12.09 4.01
C GLU A 80 1.51 -11.12 4.91
N VAL A 81 1.15 -11.58 6.11
CA VAL A 81 0.38 -10.81 7.09
C VAL A 81 1.07 -10.93 8.44
N PHE A 82 1.35 -9.80 9.05
CA PHE A 82 1.82 -9.68 10.43
C PHE A 82 0.76 -8.92 11.22
N GLU A 83 0.26 -9.55 12.28
CA GLU A 83 -0.80 -9.08 13.18
C GLU A 83 -0.35 -9.22 14.64
#